data_AF-A0A136LKK5-F1
#
_entry.id   AF-A0A136LKK5-F1
#
_cell.length_a   1.000
_cell.length_b   1.000
_cell.length_c   1.000
_cell.angle_alpha   90.00
_cell.angle_beta   90.00
_cell.angle_gamma   90.00
#
_symmetry.space_group_name_H-M   'P 1'
#
loop_
_entity.id
_entity.type
_entity.pdbx_description
1 polymer ?
#
loop_
_entity_poly.entity_id
_entity_poly.type
_entity_poly.pdbx_seq_one_letter_code
_entity_poly.pdbx_strand_id
1 'polypeptide(L)'
;MTFLDDAIRDAMDNGAFDDLPGAGKPINFEDEAHTPEHLRMAHKVLRDNDLAPDWILESKSLDQSRESIVLKLKRAQSRRRAGLDSASRSYTPAQDRAETERQWRYNLETIRAAAAEHNRRILTFNLKAPAGVAHKTMIDIEALLRES
;
A
#
# COMPACT_ATOMS: atom_id res chain seq x y z
N MET A 1 1.13 1.83 33.48
CA MET A 1 -0.10 2.58 33.20
C MET A 1 0.27 4.04 33.17
N THR A 2 -0.12 4.72 32.11
CA THR A 2 0.22 6.12 31.87
C THR A 2 -0.86 7.01 32.49
N PHE A 3 -0.49 8.19 32.99
CA PHE A 3 -1.40 9.16 33.62
C PHE A 3 -2.67 9.49 32.80
N LEU A 4 -2.65 9.25 31.48
CA LEU A 4 -3.79 9.38 30.59
C LEU A 4 -4.89 8.34 30.86
N ASP A 5 -4.52 7.10 31.18
CA ASP A 5 -5.48 6.02 31.44
C ASP A 5 -6.27 6.27 32.74
N ASP A 6 -5.58 6.78 33.76
CA ASP A 6 -6.21 7.13 35.04
C ASP A 6 -7.15 8.33 34.89
N ALA A 7 -6.77 9.33 34.08
CA ALA A 7 -7.63 10.49 33.79
C ALA A 7 -8.90 10.12 33.02
N ILE A 8 -8.81 9.17 32.07
CA ILE A 8 -9.98 8.65 31.35
C ILE A 8 -10.91 7.89 32.30
N ARG A 9 -10.34 7.04 33.18
CA ARG A 9 -11.14 6.27 34.14
C ARG A 9 -11.84 7.15 35.16
N ASP A 10 -11.17 8.16 35.72
CA ASP A 10 -11.79 9.14 36.61
C ASP A 10 -12.92 9.91 35.90
N ALA A 11 -12.75 10.26 34.62
CA ALA A 11 -13.81 10.92 33.85
C ALA A 11 -15.01 9.99 33.59
N MET A 12 -14.78 8.68 33.39
CA MET A 12 -15.85 7.68 33.28
C MET A 12 -16.59 7.51 34.62
N ASP A 13 -15.87 7.41 35.73
CA ASP A 13 -16.45 7.23 37.07
C ASP A 13 -17.24 8.46 37.53
N ASN A 14 -16.86 9.66 37.08
CA ASN A 14 -17.56 10.91 37.35
C ASN A 14 -18.76 11.17 36.40
N GLY A 15 -19.09 10.23 35.51
CA GLY A 15 -20.20 10.39 34.56
C GLY A 15 -19.99 11.52 33.56
N ALA A 16 -18.75 11.93 33.28
CA ALA A 16 -18.45 13.01 32.33
C ALA A 16 -18.81 12.67 30.87
N PHE A 17 -19.16 11.40 30.62
CA PHE A 17 -19.65 10.90 29.34
C PHE A 17 -21.17 10.64 29.33
N ASP A 18 -21.84 10.75 30.48
CA ASP A 18 -23.29 10.68 30.58
C ASP A 18 -23.85 12.04 30.11
N ASP A 19 -24.72 12.02 29.09
CA ASP A 19 -25.30 13.22 28.44
C ASP A 19 -24.37 14.00 27.49
N LEU A 20 -23.43 13.32 26.83
CA LEU A 20 -22.72 13.96 25.71
C LEU A 20 -23.71 14.43 24.63
N PRO A 21 -23.54 15.65 24.08
CA PRO A 21 -24.38 16.12 22.98
C PRO A 21 -24.25 15.18 21.78
N GLY A 22 -25.33 14.44 21.49
CA GLY A 22 -25.35 13.43 20.43
C GLY A 22 -25.38 11.97 20.90
N ALA A 23 -25.27 11.72 22.22
CA ALA A 23 -25.37 10.38 22.79
C ALA A 23 -26.71 9.72 22.42
N GLY A 24 -26.65 8.51 21.87
CA GLY A 24 -27.83 7.74 21.44
C GLY A 24 -28.53 8.23 20.18
N LYS A 25 -28.09 9.34 19.56
CA LYS A 25 -28.63 9.79 18.27
C LYS A 25 -27.95 9.02 17.12
N PRO A 26 -28.69 8.68 16.04
CA PRO A 26 -28.08 8.15 14.83
C PRO A 26 -26.97 9.09 14.37
N ILE A 27 -25.79 8.54 14.09
CA ILE A 27 -24.68 9.30 13.52
C ILE A 27 -25.16 9.92 12.21
N ASN A 28 -25.12 11.24 12.10
CA ASN A 28 -25.43 11.92 10.85
C ASN A 28 -24.25 11.77 9.89
N PHE A 29 -24.28 10.75 9.04
CA PHE A 29 -23.26 10.52 8.02
C PHE A 29 -23.24 11.60 6.92
N GLU A 30 -24.21 12.53 6.91
CA GLU A 30 -24.23 13.70 6.02
C GLU A 30 -23.53 14.93 6.60
N ASP A 31 -22.95 14.80 7.80
CA ASP A 31 -22.17 15.89 8.39
C ASP A 31 -20.83 16.06 7.65
N GLU A 32 -20.89 16.87 6.60
CA GLU A 32 -19.77 17.25 5.75
C GLU A 32 -19.04 18.51 6.25
N ALA A 33 -19.29 18.96 7.50
CA ALA A 33 -18.68 20.17 8.06
C ALA A 33 -17.13 20.16 8.04
N HIS A 34 -16.54 18.97 8.01
CA HIS A 34 -15.09 18.78 7.93
C HIS A 34 -14.57 18.47 6.51
N THR A 35 -15.45 18.35 5.51
CA THR A 35 -15.07 18.11 4.11
C THR A 35 -14.96 19.45 3.37
N PRO A 36 -13.83 19.73 2.70
CA PRO A 36 -13.70 20.93 1.86
C PRO A 36 -14.85 21.05 0.85
N GLU A 37 -15.39 22.25 0.68
CA GLU A 37 -16.60 22.51 -0.12
C GLU A 37 -16.54 21.94 -1.54
N HIS A 38 -15.37 22.01 -2.18
CA HIS A 38 -15.13 21.47 -3.53
C HIS A 38 -15.18 19.93 -3.62
N LEU A 39 -15.03 19.21 -2.50
CA LEU A 39 -15.07 17.75 -2.43
C LEU A 39 -16.44 17.22 -1.99
N ARG A 40 -17.25 18.04 -1.31
CA ARG A 40 -18.60 17.68 -0.88
C ARG A 40 -19.47 17.21 -2.03
N MET A 41 -19.44 17.95 -3.14
CA MET A 41 -20.24 17.62 -4.32
C MET A 41 -19.77 16.33 -5.00
N ALA A 42 -18.46 16.07 -5.03
CA ALA A 42 -17.91 14.83 -5.56
C ALA A 42 -18.28 13.62 -4.68
N HIS A 43 -18.16 13.74 -3.35
CA HIS A 43 -18.51 12.68 -2.41
C HIS A 43 -20.02 12.38 -2.42
N LYS A 44 -20.86 13.42 -2.50
CA LYS A 44 -22.31 13.29 -2.60
C LYS A 44 -22.74 12.57 -3.87
N VAL A 45 -22.24 12.99 -5.04
CA VAL A 45 -22.57 12.32 -6.32
C VAL A 45 -22.14 10.85 -6.31
N LEU A 46 -20.99 10.52 -5.73
CA LEU A 46 -20.49 9.14 -5.66
C LEU A 46 -21.31 8.27 -4.71
N ARG A 47 -21.67 8.80 -3.53
CA ARG A 47 -22.56 8.16 -2.57
C ARG A 47 -23.96 7.93 -3.15
N ASP A 48 -24.51 8.93 -3.82
CA ASP A 48 -25.86 8.89 -4.41
C ASP A 48 -25.98 7.88 -5.57
N ASN A 49 -24.85 7.42 -6.12
CA ASN A 49 -24.81 6.45 -7.22
C ASN A 49 -24.30 5.05 -6.79
N ASP A 50 -24.06 4.78 -5.50
CA ASP A 50 -23.37 3.57 -5.02
C ASP A 50 -21.99 3.33 -5.69
N LEU A 51 -21.38 4.38 -6.25
CA LEU A 51 -20.12 4.31 -6.97
C LEU A 51 -18.97 4.72 -6.05
N ALA A 52 -18.06 3.78 -5.79
CA ALA A 52 -16.80 4.09 -5.14
C ALA A 52 -16.01 5.09 -6.00
N PRO A 53 -15.54 6.23 -5.44
CA PRO A 53 -14.68 7.15 -6.17
C PRO A 53 -13.56 6.44 -6.94
N ASP A 54 -13.18 6.95 -8.12
CA ASP A 54 -12.12 6.39 -8.97
C ASP A 54 -10.82 6.08 -8.20
N TRP A 55 -10.50 6.88 -7.18
CA TRP A 55 -9.33 6.69 -6.33
C TRP A 55 -9.41 5.41 -5.47
N ILE A 56 -10.58 4.93 -5.07
CA ILE A 56 -10.73 3.66 -4.31
C ILE A 56 -10.36 2.47 -5.20
N LEU A 57 -10.85 2.44 -6.44
CA LEU A 57 -10.53 1.39 -7.40
C LEU A 57 -9.05 1.40 -7.80
N GLU A 58 -8.51 2.60 -8.04
CA GLU A 58 -7.07 2.77 -8.32
C GLU A 58 -6.22 2.32 -7.13
N SER A 59 -6.63 2.64 -5.90
CA SER A 59 -5.95 2.20 -4.67
C SER A 59 -5.83 0.67 -4.60
N LYS A 60 -6.92 -0.06 -4.87
CA LYS A 60 -6.91 -1.53 -4.90
C LYS A 60 -6.04 -2.08 -6.03
N SER A 61 -6.08 -1.46 -7.21
CA SER A 61 -5.24 -1.83 -8.35
C SER A 61 -3.75 -1.64 -8.04
N LEU A 62 -3.40 -0.55 -7.35
CA LEU A 62 -2.05 -0.28 -6.89
C LEU A 62 -1.58 -1.35 -5.88
N ASP A 63 -2.42 -1.71 -4.91
CA ASP A 63 -2.05 -2.74 -3.92
C ASP A 63 -1.78 -4.10 -4.58
N GLN A 64 -2.64 -4.52 -5.52
CA GLN A 64 -2.43 -5.74 -6.31
C GLN A 64 -1.17 -5.67 -7.18
N SER A 65 -0.91 -4.51 -7.80
CA SER A 65 0.28 -4.28 -8.62
C SER A 65 1.56 -4.41 -7.77
N ARG A 66 1.56 -3.82 -6.57
CA ARG A 66 2.66 -3.93 -5.61
C ARG A 66 2.91 -5.37 -5.20
N GLU A 67 1.87 -6.10 -4.82
CA GLU A 67 1.97 -7.52 -4.45
C GLU A 67 2.56 -8.37 -5.59
N SER A 68 2.09 -8.14 -6.82
CA SER A 68 2.60 -8.83 -8.02
C SER A 68 4.09 -8.58 -8.24
N ILE A 69 4.55 -7.33 -8.10
CA ILE A 69 5.96 -6.95 -8.26
C ILE A 69 6.83 -7.64 -7.19
N VAL A 70 6.41 -7.57 -5.92
CA VAL A 70 7.12 -8.20 -4.81
C VAL A 70 7.19 -9.72 -5.00
N LEU A 71 6.09 -10.36 -5.41
CA LEU A 71 6.05 -11.80 -5.66
C LEU A 71 6.97 -12.20 -6.83
N LYS A 72 6.99 -11.42 -7.92
CA LYS A 72 7.91 -11.64 -9.05
C LYS A 72 9.37 -11.53 -8.61
N LEU A 73 9.71 -10.55 -7.78
CA LEU A 73 11.04 -10.38 -7.21
C LEU A 73 11.46 -11.59 -6.38
N LYS A 74 10.64 -12.01 -5.42
CA LYS A 74 10.91 -13.19 -4.58
C LYS A 74 11.09 -14.46 -5.43
N ARG A 75 10.23 -14.66 -6.44
CA ARG A 75 10.34 -15.80 -7.37
C ARG A 75 11.65 -15.74 -8.18
N ALA A 76 12.03 -14.57 -8.68
CA ALA A 76 13.27 -14.40 -9.43
C ALA A 76 14.50 -14.69 -8.55
N GLN A 77 14.50 -14.25 -7.29
CA GLN A 77 15.57 -14.54 -6.31
C GLN A 77 15.67 -16.05 -6.02
N SER A 78 14.53 -16.71 -5.76
CA SER A 78 14.51 -18.16 -5.53
C SER A 78 15.03 -18.94 -6.74
N ARG A 79 14.66 -18.53 -7.97
CA ARG A 79 15.17 -19.13 -9.21
C ARG A 79 16.67 -18.92 -9.37
N ARG A 80 17.18 -17.72 -9.10
CA ARG A 80 18.61 -17.44 -9.15
C ARG A 80 19.37 -18.31 -8.16
N ARG A 81 18.89 -18.41 -6.91
CA ARG A 81 19.52 -19.26 -5.88
C ARG A 81 19.55 -20.73 -6.29
N ALA A 82 18.43 -21.26 -6.75
CA ALA A 82 18.35 -22.64 -7.24
C ALA A 82 19.26 -22.88 -8.46
N GLY A 83 19.31 -21.93 -9.41
CA GLY A 83 20.18 -22.01 -10.59
C GLY A 83 21.67 -21.98 -10.26
N LEU A 84 22.09 -21.17 -9.28
CA LEU A 84 23.47 -21.14 -8.81
C LEU A 84 23.86 -22.44 -8.08
N ASP A 85 22.92 -23.02 -7.34
CA ASP A 85 23.10 -24.31 -6.63
C ASP A 85 23.06 -25.52 -7.57
N SER A 86 22.34 -25.46 -8.70
CA SER A 86 22.42 -26.48 -9.74
C SER A 86 23.71 -26.34 -10.55
N ALA A 87 24.10 -25.10 -10.88
CA ALA A 87 25.32 -24.82 -11.63
C ALA A 87 26.59 -25.22 -10.85
N SER A 88 26.58 -25.15 -9.53
CA SER A 88 27.72 -25.62 -8.72
C SER A 88 27.97 -27.13 -8.83
N ARG A 89 26.93 -27.92 -9.16
CA ARG A 89 26.95 -29.38 -9.26
C ARG A 89 27.00 -29.88 -10.71
N SER A 90 27.03 -29.00 -11.69
CA SER A 90 27.02 -29.37 -13.10
C SER A 90 28.41 -29.68 -13.65
N TYR A 91 28.46 -30.24 -14.85
CA TYR A 91 29.70 -30.54 -15.57
C TYR A 91 30.42 -29.26 -16.04
N THR A 92 29.67 -28.17 -16.23
CA THR A 92 30.16 -26.86 -16.71
C THR A 92 29.75 -25.69 -15.79
N PRO A 93 30.30 -25.60 -14.57
CA PRO A 93 29.82 -24.63 -13.58
C PRO A 93 29.94 -23.17 -14.01
N ALA A 94 30.98 -22.82 -14.77
CA ALA A 94 31.19 -21.45 -15.23
C ALA A 94 30.12 -21.00 -16.24
N GLN A 95 29.75 -21.86 -17.18
CA GLN A 95 28.76 -21.55 -18.21
C GLN A 95 27.35 -21.47 -17.62
N ASP A 96 26.99 -22.42 -16.73
CA ASP A 96 25.65 -22.48 -16.14
C ASP A 96 25.41 -21.33 -15.15
N ARG A 97 26.45 -20.91 -14.42
CA ARG A 97 26.40 -19.69 -13.59
C ARG A 97 26.19 -18.45 -14.45
N ALA A 98 26.92 -18.34 -15.57
CA ALA A 98 26.77 -17.20 -16.47
C ALA A 98 25.35 -17.12 -17.05
N GLU A 99 24.76 -18.25 -17.41
CA GLU A 99 23.37 -18.32 -17.89
C GLU A 99 22.37 -17.92 -16.79
N THR A 100 22.53 -18.48 -15.59
CA THR A 100 21.69 -18.13 -14.43
C THR A 100 21.74 -16.63 -14.14
N GLU A 101 22.93 -16.03 -14.19
CA GLU A 101 23.11 -14.61 -13.93
C GLU A 101 22.56 -13.73 -15.07
N ARG A 102 22.66 -14.16 -16.34
CA ARG A 102 21.98 -13.50 -17.47
C ARG A 102 20.47 -13.48 -17.26
N GLN A 103 19.88 -14.63 -16.93
CA GLN A 103 18.45 -14.74 -16.69
C GLN A 103 18.01 -13.89 -15.49
N TRP A 104 18.81 -13.84 -14.42
CA TRP A 104 18.59 -12.95 -13.28
C TRP A 104 18.58 -11.48 -13.71
N ARG A 105 19.58 -11.02 -14.45
CA ARG A 105 19.67 -9.64 -14.92
C ARG A 105 18.46 -9.22 -15.74
N TYR A 106 18.04 -10.05 -16.69
CA TYR A 106 16.86 -9.80 -17.51
C TYR A 106 15.58 -9.69 -16.68
N ASN A 107 15.38 -10.63 -15.74
CA ASN A 107 14.23 -10.60 -14.85
C ASN A 107 14.24 -9.35 -13.96
N LEU A 108 15.40 -8.96 -13.44
CA LEU A 108 15.56 -7.81 -12.58
C LEU A 108 15.26 -6.50 -13.32
N GLU A 109 15.73 -6.36 -14.56
CA GLU A 109 15.41 -5.20 -15.41
C GLU A 109 13.90 -5.09 -15.67
N THR A 110 13.25 -6.21 -16.00
CA THR A 110 11.80 -6.26 -16.20
C THR A 110 11.04 -5.85 -14.93
N ILE A 111 11.49 -6.31 -13.76
CA ILE A 111 10.88 -5.98 -12.46
C ILE A 111 11.09 -4.49 -12.13
N ARG A 112 12.29 -3.95 -12.36
CA ARG A 112 12.58 -2.52 -12.18
C ARG A 112 11.70 -1.64 -13.07
N ALA A 113 11.51 -2.01 -14.33
CA ALA A 113 10.63 -1.29 -15.24
C ALA A 113 9.17 -1.30 -14.74
N ALA A 114 8.68 -2.46 -14.26
CA ALA A 114 7.35 -2.57 -13.68
C ALA A 114 7.18 -1.73 -12.39
N ALA A 115 8.20 -1.69 -11.54
CA ALA A 115 8.21 -0.86 -10.34
C ALA A 115 8.22 0.64 -10.66
N ALA A 116 8.98 1.06 -11.68
CA ALA A 116 8.99 2.45 -12.13
C ALA A 116 7.61 2.89 -12.65
N GLU A 117 6.94 2.05 -13.43
CA GLU A 117 5.57 2.30 -13.88
C GLU A 117 4.58 2.36 -12.71
N HIS A 118 4.69 1.42 -11.77
CA HIS A 118 3.89 1.46 -10.55
C HIS A 118 4.09 2.76 -9.76
N ASN A 119 5.33 3.21 -9.60
CA ASN A 119 5.66 4.43 -8.86
C ASN A 119 5.10 5.70 -9.56
N ARG A 120 5.04 5.73 -10.90
CA ARG A 120 4.35 6.81 -11.64
C ARG A 120 2.86 6.88 -11.31
N ARG A 121 2.20 5.73 -11.19
CA ARG A 121 0.79 5.65 -10.79
C ARG A 121 0.59 6.05 -9.33
N ILE A 122 1.47 5.64 -8.42
CA ILE A 122 1.46 6.07 -7.02
C ILE A 122 1.58 7.59 -6.91
N LEU A 123 2.49 8.22 -7.66
CA LEU A 123 2.60 9.67 -7.69
C LEU A 123 1.29 10.32 -8.13
N THR A 124 0.70 9.84 -9.22
CA THR A 124 -0.58 10.35 -9.73
C THR A 124 -1.71 10.18 -8.72
N PHE A 125 -1.78 9.03 -8.05
CA PHE A 125 -2.75 8.74 -7.00
C PHE A 125 -2.57 9.68 -5.80
N ASN A 126 -1.36 9.82 -5.28
CA ASN A 126 -1.06 10.68 -4.13
C ASN A 126 -1.35 12.16 -4.43
N LEU A 127 -1.21 12.60 -5.68
CA LEU A 127 -1.58 13.97 -6.09
C LEU A 127 -3.11 14.20 -6.16
N LYS A 128 -3.88 13.15 -6.45
CA LYS A 128 -5.35 13.21 -6.57
C LYS A 128 -6.07 12.89 -5.26
N ALA A 129 -5.36 12.33 -4.28
CA ALA A 129 -5.94 11.90 -3.01
C ALA A 129 -6.44 13.14 -2.21
N PRO A 130 -7.72 13.15 -1.79
CA PRO A 130 -8.25 14.23 -0.96
C PRO A 130 -7.64 14.23 0.44
N ALA A 131 -7.76 15.36 1.15
CA ALA A 131 -7.29 15.50 2.52
C ALA A 131 -7.90 14.42 3.43
N GLY A 132 -7.05 13.68 4.15
CA GLY A 132 -7.44 12.56 5.01
C GLY A 132 -7.22 11.16 4.42
N VAL A 133 -6.95 11.04 3.12
CA VAL A 133 -6.55 9.76 2.50
C VAL A 133 -5.02 9.59 2.62
N ALA A 134 -4.59 8.46 3.19
CA ALA A 134 -3.16 8.18 3.35
C ALA A 134 -2.45 7.99 2.00
N HIS A 135 -1.30 8.67 1.83
CA HIS A 135 -0.44 8.46 0.68
C HIS A 135 0.12 7.04 0.65
N LYS A 136 0.17 6.45 -0.54
CA LYS A 136 0.82 5.15 -0.74
C LYS A 136 2.33 5.33 -0.94
N THR A 137 3.10 4.33 -0.49
CA THR A 137 4.56 4.30 -0.60
C THR A 137 5.01 3.78 -1.95
N MET A 138 6.09 4.38 -2.47
CA MET A 138 6.74 3.90 -3.69
C MET A 138 7.54 2.62 -3.41
N ILE A 139 7.70 1.80 -4.44
CA ILE A 139 8.53 0.59 -4.41
C ILE A 139 9.98 0.98 -4.71
N ASP A 140 10.88 0.71 -3.78
CA ASP A 140 12.33 0.73 -3.99
C ASP A 140 12.84 -0.72 -4.12
N ILE A 141 13.16 -1.13 -5.35
CA ILE A 141 13.68 -2.47 -5.62
C ILE A 141 15.04 -2.69 -4.95
N GLU A 142 15.89 -1.68 -4.86
CA GLU A 142 17.22 -1.81 -4.27
C GLU A 142 17.17 -1.90 -2.75
N ALA A 143 16.20 -1.24 -2.11
CA ALA A 143 15.92 -1.48 -0.69
C ALA A 143 15.43 -2.91 -0.45
N LEU A 144 14.46 -3.39 -1.24
CA LEU A 144 13.92 -4.75 -1.11
C LEU A 144 14.97 -5.85 -1.34
N LEU A 145 15.96 -5.60 -2.21
CA LEU A 145 17.08 -6.51 -2.42
C LEU A 145 18.07 -6.54 -1.24
N ARG A 146 18.18 -5.46 -0.46
CA ARG A 146 19.06 -5.39 0.72
C ARG A 146 18.46 -6.11 1.94
N GLU A 147 17.14 -6.20 2.00
CA GLU A 147 16.39 -6.82 3.10
C GLU A 147 16.19 -8.35 2.94
N SER A 148 16.59 -8.92 1.80
CA SER A 148 16.34 -10.31 1.40
C SER A 148 17.60 -11.17 1.38
#